data_AF-Q7P3D0-F1
#
_entry.id   AF-Q7P3D0-F1
#
_cell.length_a   1.000
_cell.length_b   1.000
_cell.length_c   1.000
_cell.angle_alpha   90.00
_cell.angle_beta   90.00
_cell.angle_gamma   90.00
#
_symmetry.space_group_name_H-M   'P 1'
#
loop_
_entity.id
_entity.type
_entity.pdbx_description
1 polymer ?
#
loop_
_entity_poly.entity_id
_entity_poly.type
_entity_poly.pdbx_seq_one_letter_code
_entity_poly.pdbx_strand_id
1 'polypeptide(L)'
;MLVSSGEKCPFCGDIGQTKNIDHFLPIAHYPEFSVMPINLVPSCRDCNMGEKGQVFAVDEVHQAIHPYIDKDIFFREQWVYANFVSGTPGAISFYVECPANWRQEDKHRALHHFKLLNIANRYRLEAGKHLSEVITQRNSFVKVIRKYSSTATFQQLQSEFIEANLKPIIDLNDFPNYWKRVMYQCLANSEDFFRGI
;
A
#
# COMPACT_ATOMS: atom_id res chain seq x y z
N MET A 1 25.14 1.04 -1.44
CA MET A 1 24.89 -0.38 -1.76
C MET A 1 24.02 -0.38 -3.01
N LEU A 2 24.44 -1.05 -4.09
CA LEU A 2 23.61 -1.19 -5.30
C LEU A 2 22.39 -2.03 -4.90
N VAL A 3 21.30 -1.36 -4.50
CA VAL A 3 20.07 -2.03 -4.11
C VAL A 3 19.49 -2.61 -5.38
N SER A 4 19.76 -3.89 -5.61
CA SER A 4 18.86 -4.73 -6.39
C SER A 4 17.50 -4.58 -5.73
N SER A 5 16.66 -3.71 -6.28
CA SER A 5 15.24 -3.67 -5.94
C SER A 5 14.75 -5.07 -6.24
N GLY A 6 14.50 -5.87 -5.21
CA GLY A 6 14.03 -7.25 -5.36
C GLY A 6 12.72 -7.23 -6.11
N GLU A 7 12.79 -7.31 -7.44
CA GLU A 7 11.72 -7.24 -8.44
C GLU A 7 10.55 -6.25 -8.21
N LYS A 8 10.61 -5.33 -7.24
CA LYS A 8 9.47 -4.57 -6.72
C LYS A 8 9.62 -3.09 -6.99
N CYS A 9 8.57 -2.50 -7.57
CA CYS A 9 8.58 -1.12 -8.01
C CYS A 9 8.43 -0.17 -6.81
N PRO A 10 9.44 0.69 -6.53
CA PRO A 10 9.45 1.57 -5.36
C PRO A 10 8.44 2.72 -5.48
N PHE A 11 8.02 3.08 -6.70
CA PHE A 11 7.01 4.11 -6.91
C PHE A 11 5.62 3.69 -6.42
N CYS A 12 5.24 2.43 -6.60
CA CYS A 12 3.88 1.98 -6.30
C CYS A 12 3.77 1.13 -5.04
N GLY A 13 4.80 1.11 -4.19
CA GLY A 13 4.83 0.31 -2.97
C GLY A 13 4.64 -1.18 -3.27
N ASP A 14 5.51 -1.73 -4.11
CA ASP A 14 5.70 -3.17 -4.35
C ASP A 14 4.60 -3.91 -5.13
N ILE A 15 3.63 -3.22 -5.74
CA ILE A 15 2.62 -3.89 -6.58
C ILE A 15 3.17 -4.27 -7.96
N GLY A 16 3.94 -3.37 -8.57
CA GLY A 16 4.47 -3.57 -9.91
C GLY A 16 5.81 -4.30 -9.91
N GLN A 17 6.02 -5.19 -10.87
CA GLN A 17 7.31 -5.83 -11.08
C GLN A 17 8.30 -4.88 -11.79
N THR A 18 9.53 -4.73 -11.30
CA THR A 18 10.56 -3.90 -11.95
C THR A 18 11.10 -4.60 -13.18
N LYS A 19 10.67 -4.16 -14.36
CA LYS A 19 11.20 -4.63 -15.65
C LYS A 19 11.87 -3.53 -16.47
N ASN A 20 11.79 -2.29 -15.99
CA ASN A 20 12.34 -1.11 -16.66
C ASN A 20 13.19 -0.31 -15.68
N ILE A 21 13.94 0.64 -16.24
CA ILE A 21 14.59 1.72 -15.50
C ILE A 21 13.89 3.02 -15.93
N ASP A 22 13.31 3.73 -14.97
CA ASP A 22 12.70 5.05 -15.17
C ASP A 22 13.78 6.12 -15.04
N HIS A 23 13.69 7.14 -15.89
CA HIS A 23 14.40 8.40 -15.66
C HIS A 23 13.48 9.28 -14.80
N PHE A 24 13.84 9.47 -13.54
CA PHE A 24 13.00 10.21 -12.61
C PHE A 24 12.70 11.62 -13.14
N LEU A 25 13.75 12.33 -13.54
CA LEU A 25 13.70 13.48 -14.44
C LEU A 25 13.70 13.00 -15.90
N PRO A 26 12.67 13.32 -16.69
CA PRO A 26 12.51 12.77 -18.03
C PRO A 26 13.64 13.19 -18.98
N ILE A 27 14.17 12.23 -19.74
CA ILE A 27 15.26 12.45 -20.71
C ILE A 27 14.91 13.49 -21.79
N ALA A 28 13.63 13.64 -22.13
CA ALA A 28 13.16 14.61 -23.12
C ALA A 28 13.37 16.08 -22.66
N HIS A 29 13.46 16.31 -21.35
CA HIS A 29 13.61 17.64 -20.75
C HIS A 29 14.97 17.83 -20.08
N TYR A 30 15.57 16.75 -19.57
CA TYR A 30 16.84 16.76 -18.83
C TYR A 30 17.82 15.69 -19.34
N PRO A 31 18.24 15.74 -20.61
CA PRO A 31 19.13 14.75 -21.20
C PRO A 31 20.50 14.65 -20.49
N GLU A 32 20.98 15.73 -19.88
CA GLU A 32 22.22 15.77 -19.10
C GLU A 32 22.21 14.84 -17.88
N PHE A 33 21.03 14.49 -17.36
CA PHE A 33 20.86 13.58 -16.24
C PHE A 33 20.55 12.14 -16.65
N SER A 34 20.56 11.83 -17.95
CA SER A 34 20.18 10.51 -18.48
C SER A 34 21.04 9.36 -17.97
N VAL A 35 22.33 9.59 -17.72
CA VAL A 35 23.27 8.58 -17.23
C VAL A 35 23.56 8.68 -15.73
N MET A 36 22.93 9.64 -15.04
CA MET A 36 23.15 9.82 -13.61
C MET A 36 22.46 8.71 -12.82
N PRO A 37 23.19 7.91 -12.02
CA PRO A 37 22.59 6.79 -11.28
C PRO A 37 21.44 7.20 -10.37
N ILE A 38 21.51 8.40 -9.78
CA ILE A 38 20.45 8.91 -8.90
C ILE A 38 19.15 9.22 -9.65
N ASN A 39 19.23 9.48 -10.96
CA ASN A 39 18.09 9.73 -11.83
C ASN A 39 17.50 8.43 -12.42
N LEU A 40 18.13 7.28 -12.20
CA LEU A 40 17.75 5.98 -12.77
C LEU A 40 17.10 5.10 -11.70
N VAL A 41 15.79 4.93 -11.78
CA VAL A 41 14.98 4.22 -10.77
C VAL A 41 14.36 2.95 -11.38
N PRO A 42 14.64 1.73 -10.89
CA PRO A 42 13.94 0.53 -11.29
C PRO A 42 12.43 0.70 -11.12
N SER A 43 11.66 0.38 -12.16
CA SER A 43 10.24 0.71 -12.21
C SER A 43 9.43 -0.35 -12.96
N CYS A 44 8.15 -0.47 -12.59
CA CYS A 44 7.21 -1.23 -13.39
C CYS A 44 6.76 -0.41 -14.61
N ARG A 45 6.25 -1.12 -15.62
CA ARG A 45 5.75 -0.50 -16.85
C ARG A 45 4.67 0.54 -16.57
N ASP A 46 3.71 0.23 -15.69
CA ASP A 46 2.61 1.14 -15.37
C ASP A 46 3.09 2.46 -14.78
N CYS A 47 4.11 2.45 -13.91
CA CYS A 47 4.63 3.69 -13.34
C CYS A 47 5.45 4.46 -14.37
N ASN A 48 6.41 3.79 -15.01
CA ASN A 48 7.35 4.43 -15.94
C ASN A 48 6.66 5.00 -17.18
N MET A 49 5.84 4.19 -17.87
CA MET A 49 5.26 4.54 -19.16
C MET A 49 3.82 5.05 -19.07
N GLY A 50 3.14 4.80 -17.94
CA GLY A 50 1.75 5.18 -17.73
C GLY A 50 1.63 6.37 -16.79
N GLU A 51 1.48 6.07 -15.51
CA GLU A 51 1.00 6.99 -14.48
C GLU A 51 1.98 8.16 -14.21
N LYS A 52 3.29 7.91 -14.12
CA LYS A 52 4.30 9.00 -14.07
C LYS A 52 4.61 9.52 -15.47
N GLY A 53 4.95 8.61 -16.39
CA GLY A 53 5.26 8.98 -17.76
C GLY A 53 6.38 10.03 -17.85
N GLN A 54 6.14 11.06 -18.65
CA GLN A 54 7.04 12.22 -18.82
C GLN A 54 6.72 13.38 -17.87
N VAL A 55 5.81 13.19 -16.90
CA VAL A 55 5.46 14.25 -15.94
C VAL A 55 6.65 14.49 -15.00
N PHE A 56 6.97 15.77 -14.81
CA PHE A 56 7.93 16.25 -13.83
C PHE A 56 7.37 17.49 -13.14
N ALA A 57 7.81 17.75 -11.92
CA ALA A 57 7.30 18.86 -11.13
C ALA A 57 8.08 20.15 -11.39
N VAL A 58 7.39 21.28 -11.26
CA VAL A 58 7.97 22.64 -11.29
C VAL A 58 7.93 23.32 -9.93
N ASP A 59 7.35 22.65 -8.93
CA ASP A 59 7.25 23.08 -7.54
C ASP A 59 7.37 21.87 -6.60
N GLU A 60 7.61 22.16 -5.32
CA GLU A 60 7.83 21.13 -4.30
C GLU A 60 6.61 20.20 -4.12
N VAL A 61 5.39 20.74 -4.16
CA VAL A 61 4.17 20.00 -3.82
C VAL A 61 3.83 18.95 -4.87
N HIS A 62 4.10 19.23 -6.14
CA HIS A 62 3.89 18.28 -7.24
C HIS A 62 5.07 17.33 -7.45
N GLN A 63 6.17 17.48 -6.69
CA GLN A 63 7.30 16.57 -6.82
C GLN A 63 6.94 15.20 -6.25
N ALA A 64 6.77 14.22 -7.14
CA ALA A 64 6.63 12.82 -6.79
C ALA A 64 7.73 12.40 -5.80
N ILE A 65 7.42 11.50 -4.88
CA ILE A 65 8.39 10.97 -3.92
C ILE A 65 9.48 10.22 -4.68
N HIS A 66 10.72 10.68 -4.53
CA HIS A 66 11.92 10.08 -5.07
C HIS A 66 12.43 8.96 -4.15
N PRO A 67 12.48 7.69 -4.60
CA PRO A 67 12.78 6.55 -3.74
C PRO A 67 14.11 6.57 -2.99
N TYR A 68 15.10 7.33 -3.49
CA TYR A 68 16.47 7.33 -2.93
C TYR A 68 16.86 8.54 -2.10
N ILE A 69 16.20 9.68 -2.26
CA ILE A 69 16.66 10.96 -1.69
C ILE A 69 15.63 11.66 -0.83
N ASP A 70 14.36 11.27 -0.95
CA ASP A 70 13.32 11.88 -0.14
C ASP A 70 13.37 11.41 1.31
N LYS A 71 12.75 12.21 2.16
CA LYS A 71 12.70 12.02 3.61
C LYS A 71 12.18 10.62 3.97
N ASP A 72 12.82 10.01 4.97
CA ASP A 72 12.43 8.72 5.53
C ASP A 72 10.96 8.65 6.00
N ILE A 73 10.33 9.79 6.32
CA ILE A 73 8.91 9.87 6.73
C ILE A 73 7.98 9.21 5.70
N PHE A 74 8.26 9.32 4.40
CA PHE A 74 7.43 8.70 3.36
C PHE A 74 7.50 7.17 3.34
N PHE A 75 8.60 6.62 3.87
CA PHE A 75 8.91 5.19 3.81
C PHE A 75 8.74 4.48 5.15
N ARG A 76 8.93 5.19 6.26
CA ARG A 76 8.94 4.63 7.62
C ARG A 76 7.71 4.97 8.45
N GLU A 77 6.92 5.96 8.05
CA GLU A 77 5.69 6.33 8.74
C GLU A 77 4.46 5.94 7.91
N GLN A 78 3.36 5.61 8.60
CA GLN A 78 2.11 5.25 7.95
C GLN A 78 1.30 6.50 7.61
N TRP A 79 0.99 6.65 6.33
CA TRP A 79 0.18 7.72 5.77
C TRP A 79 -0.88 7.21 4.77
N VAL A 80 -0.87 5.91 4.44
CA VAL A 80 -1.91 5.23 3.66
C VAL A 80 -2.77 4.38 4.58
N TYR A 81 -4.08 4.55 4.43
CA TYR A 81 -5.10 3.83 5.20
C TYR A 81 -6.17 3.25 4.28
N ALA A 82 -7.00 2.37 4.82
CA ALA A 82 -8.10 1.75 4.09
C ALA A 82 -9.39 1.72 4.90
N ASN A 83 -10.51 1.72 4.18
CA ASN A 83 -11.84 1.52 4.72
C ASN A 83 -12.44 0.23 4.14
N PHE A 84 -13.20 -0.49 4.96
CA PHE A 84 -13.93 -1.68 4.55
C PHE A 84 -15.45 -1.45 4.66
N VAL A 85 -16.18 -1.77 3.59
CA VAL A 85 -17.65 -1.74 3.55
C VAL A 85 -18.14 -3.08 2.98
N SER A 86 -18.91 -3.82 3.77
CA SER A 86 -19.41 -5.13 3.37
C SER A 86 -20.48 -5.04 2.27
N GLY A 87 -20.56 -6.08 1.42
CA GLY A 87 -21.67 -6.27 0.47
C GLY A 87 -21.60 -5.44 -0.82
N THR A 88 -20.48 -4.77 -1.12
CA THR A 88 -20.33 -3.94 -2.32
C THR A 88 -19.15 -4.37 -3.20
N PRO A 89 -19.24 -4.22 -4.54
CA PRO A 89 -18.05 -4.24 -5.40
C PRO A 89 -17.10 -3.13 -4.96
N GLY A 90 -15.82 -3.45 -4.72
CA GLY A 90 -14.88 -2.47 -4.16
C GLY A 90 -15.02 -2.27 -2.65
N ALA A 91 -15.38 -3.33 -1.93
CA ALA A 91 -15.51 -3.36 -0.47
C ALA A 91 -14.31 -2.78 0.31
N ILE A 92 -13.13 -2.65 -0.31
CA ILE A 92 -11.99 -1.96 0.28
C ILE A 92 -11.65 -0.73 -0.56
N SER A 93 -11.52 0.43 0.09
CA SER A 93 -10.99 1.65 -0.53
C SER A 93 -9.77 2.14 0.24
N PHE A 94 -8.81 2.75 -0.47
CA PHE A 94 -7.58 3.26 0.12
C PHE A 94 -7.51 4.79 -0.01
N TYR A 95 -6.96 5.44 1.01
CA TYR A 95 -6.87 6.90 1.09
C TYR A 95 -5.59 7.32 1.83
N VAL A 96 -5.29 8.62 1.73
CA VAL A 96 -4.14 9.25 2.37
C VAL A 96 -4.60 9.99 3.62
N GLU A 97 -3.93 9.72 4.73
CA GLU A 97 -4.05 10.47 5.98
C GLU A 97 -2.65 10.61 6.59
N CYS A 98 -2.05 11.79 6.47
CA CYS A 98 -0.68 12.01 6.92
C CYS A 98 -0.62 12.37 8.42
N PRO A 99 0.43 11.96 9.14
CA PRO A 99 0.65 12.37 10.53
C PRO A 99 0.54 13.87 10.76
N ALA A 100 -0.06 14.27 11.88
CA ALA A 100 -0.40 15.68 12.16
C ALA A 100 0.83 16.60 12.16
N ASN A 101 1.96 16.09 12.68
CA ASN A 101 3.26 16.76 12.78
C ASN A 101 4.01 16.93 11.45
N TRP A 102 3.54 16.32 10.35
CA TRP A 102 4.14 16.55 9.04
C TRP A 102 3.93 18.00 8.59
N ARG A 103 4.95 18.53 7.91
CA ARG A 103 4.86 19.81 7.23
C ARG A 103 3.83 19.73 6.09
N GLN A 104 3.13 20.84 5.81
CA GLN A 104 2.03 20.86 4.85
C GLN A 104 2.46 20.44 3.43
N GLU A 105 3.63 20.87 2.96
CA GLU A 105 4.12 20.47 1.64
C GLU A 105 4.38 18.95 1.58
N ASP A 106 4.88 18.33 2.66
CA ASP A 106 5.11 16.88 2.69
C ASP A 106 3.77 16.10 2.62
N LYS A 107 2.72 16.60 3.28
CA LYS A 107 1.36 16.04 3.17
C LYS A 107 0.82 16.12 1.75
N HIS A 108 0.98 17.28 1.10
CA HIS A 108 0.54 17.47 -0.27
C HIS A 108 1.33 16.59 -1.25
N ARG A 109 2.64 16.41 -1.04
CA ARG A 109 3.48 15.52 -1.84
C ARG A 109 3.05 14.06 -1.74
N ALA A 110 2.77 13.56 -0.54
CA ALA A 110 2.24 12.21 -0.36
C ALA A 110 0.91 12.02 -1.08
N LEU A 111 -0.02 12.96 -0.92
CA LEU A 111 -1.30 12.95 -1.64
C LEU A 111 -1.13 13.01 -3.16
N HIS A 112 -0.23 13.88 -3.64
CA HIS A 112 0.05 14.03 -5.06
C HIS A 112 0.63 12.74 -5.64
N HIS A 113 1.65 12.16 -5.00
CA HIS A 113 2.25 10.90 -5.43
C HIS A 113 1.22 9.76 -5.47
N PHE A 114 0.36 9.67 -4.45
CA PHE A 114 -0.70 8.67 -4.37
C PHE A 114 -1.72 8.78 -5.51
N LYS A 115 -2.07 10.02 -5.88
CA LYS A 115 -2.97 10.32 -7.00
C LYS A 115 -2.29 10.10 -8.35
N LEU A 116 -1.10 10.67 -8.54
CA LEU A 116 -0.30 10.59 -9.76
C LEU A 116 -0.12 9.15 -10.20
N LEU A 117 0.20 8.25 -9.25
CA LEU A 117 0.47 6.84 -9.53
C LEU A 117 -0.76 5.92 -9.44
N ASN A 118 -1.95 6.52 -9.30
CA ASN A 118 -3.23 5.83 -9.19
C ASN A 118 -3.22 4.71 -8.12
N ILE A 119 -2.55 4.97 -7.00
CA ILE A 119 -2.25 3.95 -5.97
C ILE A 119 -3.55 3.42 -5.36
N ALA A 120 -4.53 4.30 -5.11
CA ALA A 120 -5.83 3.91 -4.55
C ALA A 120 -6.50 2.77 -5.32
N ASN A 121 -6.59 2.93 -6.64
CA ASN A 121 -7.25 1.96 -7.51
C ASN A 121 -6.43 0.66 -7.62
N ARG A 122 -5.11 0.79 -7.75
CA ARG A 122 -4.22 -0.38 -7.86
C ARG A 122 -4.22 -1.21 -6.58
N TYR A 123 -4.20 -0.55 -5.42
CA TYR A 123 -4.29 -1.20 -4.11
C TYR A 123 -5.64 -1.89 -3.94
N ARG A 124 -6.73 -1.21 -4.31
CA ARG A 124 -8.08 -1.80 -4.30
C ARG A 124 -8.18 -3.07 -5.14
N LEU A 125 -7.57 -3.10 -6.33
CA LEU A 125 -7.61 -4.28 -7.20
C LEU A 125 -6.88 -5.47 -6.57
N GLU A 126 -5.70 -5.27 -5.98
CA GLU A 126 -4.98 -6.34 -5.27
C GLU A 126 -5.70 -6.79 -4.00
N ALA A 127 -6.19 -5.83 -3.21
CA ALA A 127 -6.98 -6.11 -2.00
C ALA A 127 -8.27 -6.88 -2.31
N GLY A 128 -8.95 -6.54 -3.41
CA GLY A 128 -10.17 -7.22 -3.83
C GLY A 128 -9.95 -8.70 -4.17
N LYS A 129 -8.82 -9.04 -4.82
CA LYS A 129 -8.43 -10.44 -5.09
C LYS A 129 -8.21 -11.21 -3.78
N HIS A 130 -7.56 -10.56 -2.82
CA HIS A 130 -7.15 -11.18 -1.55
C HIS A 130 -8.28 -11.27 -0.51
N LEU A 131 -9.27 -10.36 -0.57
CA LEU A 131 -10.33 -10.26 0.44
C LEU A 131 -11.20 -11.51 0.53
N SER A 132 -11.54 -12.13 -0.60
CA SER A 132 -12.35 -13.35 -0.63
C SER A 132 -11.66 -14.53 0.08
N GLU A 133 -10.33 -14.62 -0.03
CA GLU A 133 -9.52 -15.62 0.66
C GLU A 133 -9.59 -15.42 2.18
N VAL A 134 -9.41 -14.17 2.65
CA VAL A 134 -9.43 -13.85 4.08
C VAL A 134 -10.83 -14.04 4.68
N ILE A 135 -11.90 -13.68 3.97
CA ILE A 135 -13.29 -13.97 4.40
C ILE A 135 -13.51 -15.49 4.54
N THR A 136 -13.01 -16.27 3.57
CA THR A 136 -13.13 -17.74 3.60
C THR A 136 -12.37 -18.33 4.80
N GLN A 137 -11.16 -17.84 5.06
CA GLN A 137 -10.36 -18.24 6.23
C GLN A 137 -11.09 -17.91 7.53
N ARG A 138 -11.64 -16.71 7.68
CA ARG A 138 -12.42 -16.28 8.85
C ARG A 138 -13.61 -17.22 9.11
N ASN A 139 -14.42 -17.47 8.08
CA ASN A 139 -15.59 -18.34 8.22
C ASN A 139 -15.20 -19.78 8.58
N SER A 140 -14.13 -20.30 8.00
CA SER A 140 -13.59 -21.62 8.31
C SER A 140 -13.08 -21.70 9.76
N PHE A 141 -12.30 -20.70 10.18
CA PHE A 141 -11.79 -20.58 11.54
C PHE A 141 -12.93 -20.62 12.57
N VAL A 142 -13.95 -19.78 12.41
CA VAL A 142 -15.10 -19.71 13.30
C VAL A 142 -15.85 -21.05 13.36
N LYS A 143 -16.08 -21.68 12.20
CA LYS A 143 -16.73 -22.99 12.12
C LYS A 143 -15.95 -24.06 12.89
N VAL A 144 -14.63 -24.09 12.75
CA VAL A 144 -13.77 -25.05 13.44
C VAL A 144 -13.77 -24.79 14.94
N ILE A 145 -13.55 -23.55 15.39
CA ILE A 145 -13.52 -23.22 16.82
C ILE A 145 -14.86 -23.57 17.50
N ARG A 146 -16.01 -23.22 16.89
CA ARG A 146 -17.33 -23.55 17.44
C ARG A 146 -17.59 -25.05 17.58
N LYS A 147 -16.91 -25.90 16.80
CA LYS A 147 -17.00 -27.37 16.96
C LYS A 147 -16.36 -27.86 18.26
N TYR A 148 -15.29 -27.20 18.72
CA TYR A 148 -14.56 -27.59 19.93
C TYR A 148 -14.93 -26.74 21.16
N SER A 149 -15.37 -25.50 20.94
CA SER A 149 -15.79 -24.56 21.97
C SER A 149 -17.08 -23.86 21.53
N SER A 150 -18.21 -24.53 21.71
CA SER A 150 -19.53 -24.02 21.30
C SER A 150 -19.97 -22.76 22.06
N THR A 151 -19.37 -22.50 23.21
CA THR A 151 -19.61 -21.31 24.05
C THR A 151 -18.63 -20.17 23.78
N ALA A 152 -17.76 -20.29 22.77
CA ALA A 152 -16.82 -19.23 22.41
C ALA A 152 -17.59 -17.94 22.07
N THR A 153 -17.24 -16.86 22.75
CA THR A 153 -17.86 -15.55 22.54
C THR A 153 -17.37 -14.91 21.23
N PHE A 154 -18.15 -13.96 20.73
CA PHE A 154 -17.76 -13.15 19.57
C PHE A 154 -16.39 -12.49 19.75
N GLN A 155 -16.14 -11.90 20.93
CA GLN A 155 -14.90 -11.21 21.24
C GLN A 155 -13.70 -12.16 21.20
N GLN A 156 -13.85 -13.38 21.75
CA GLN A 156 -12.80 -14.41 21.69
C GLN A 156 -12.54 -14.85 20.25
N LEU A 157 -13.59 -15.11 19.47
CA LEU A 157 -13.43 -15.52 18.07
C LEU A 157 -12.73 -14.44 17.24
N GLN A 158 -13.09 -13.17 17.46
CA GLN A 158 -12.46 -12.03 16.82
C GLN A 158 -10.99 -11.90 17.22
N SER A 159 -10.68 -11.88 18.53
CA SER A 159 -9.31 -11.70 19.01
C SER A 159 -8.38 -12.81 18.53
N GLU A 160 -8.81 -14.07 18.65
CA GLU A 160 -8.00 -15.22 18.23
C GLU A 160 -7.81 -15.25 16.69
N PHE A 161 -8.83 -14.87 15.91
CA PHE A 161 -8.66 -14.76 14.47
C PHE A 161 -7.66 -13.67 14.09
N ILE A 162 -7.74 -12.50 14.72
CA ILE A 162 -6.81 -11.38 14.50
C ILE A 162 -5.38 -11.84 14.82
N GLU A 163 -5.16 -12.39 16.02
CA GLU A 163 -3.83 -12.79 16.48
C GLU A 163 -3.22 -13.90 15.60
N ALA A 164 -4.01 -14.90 15.20
CA ALA A 164 -3.49 -16.03 14.43
C ALA A 164 -3.35 -15.75 12.92
N ASN A 165 -4.20 -14.90 12.33
CA ASN A 165 -4.29 -14.76 10.87
C ASN A 165 -3.96 -13.36 10.36
N LEU A 166 -4.28 -12.30 11.11
CA LEU A 166 -4.10 -10.93 10.63
C LEU A 166 -2.79 -10.31 11.13
N LYS A 167 -2.55 -10.39 12.44
CA LYS A 167 -1.39 -9.79 13.10
C LYS A 167 -0.04 -10.25 12.51
N PRO A 168 0.19 -11.52 12.16
CA PRO A 168 1.47 -11.93 11.58
C PRO A 168 1.77 -11.21 10.26
N ILE A 169 0.75 -10.92 9.45
CA ILE A 169 0.92 -10.20 8.17
C ILE A 169 1.09 -8.70 8.39
N ILE A 170 0.41 -8.14 9.41
CA ILE A 170 0.57 -6.73 9.81
C ILE A 170 2.01 -6.48 10.26
N ASP A 171 2.58 -7.41 11.04
CA ASP A 171 3.90 -7.30 11.64
C ASP A 171 5.04 -7.76 10.70
N LEU A 172 4.74 -8.46 9.60
CA LEU A 172 5.74 -9.00 8.66
C LEU A 172 6.45 -7.94 7.82
N ASN A 173 5.78 -6.84 7.45
CA ASN A 173 6.29 -5.88 6.48
C ASN A 173 6.70 -4.56 7.13
N ASP A 174 7.99 -4.26 7.07
CA ASP A 174 8.58 -3.01 7.56
C ASP A 174 8.07 -1.77 6.83
N PHE A 175 7.57 -1.91 5.59
CA PHE A 175 6.97 -0.80 4.84
C PHE A 175 5.51 -0.57 5.29
N PRO A 176 5.21 0.52 6.03
CA PRO A 176 3.91 0.71 6.66
C PRO A 176 2.76 0.93 5.68
N ASN A 177 3.08 1.47 4.51
CA ASN A 177 2.09 1.82 3.48
C ASN A 177 1.85 0.70 2.47
N TYR A 178 2.38 -0.51 2.72
CA TYR A 178 2.14 -1.66 1.85
C TYR A 178 0.66 -2.08 1.87
N TRP A 179 0.05 -2.23 0.68
CA TRP A 179 -1.39 -2.46 0.53
C TRP A 179 -1.93 -3.62 1.38
N LYS A 180 -1.20 -4.74 1.48
CA LYS A 180 -1.66 -5.93 2.21
C LYS A 180 -1.63 -5.69 3.72
N ARG A 181 -0.60 -5.02 4.22
CA ARG A 181 -0.51 -4.61 5.63
C ARG A 181 -1.65 -3.66 5.98
N VAL A 182 -1.84 -2.62 5.18
CA VAL A 182 -2.91 -1.62 5.37
C VAL A 182 -4.30 -2.27 5.32
N MET A 183 -4.54 -3.16 4.35
CA MET A 183 -5.77 -3.94 4.28
C MET A 183 -6.02 -4.75 5.55
N TYR A 184 -5.00 -5.45 6.05
CA TYR A 184 -5.15 -6.30 7.23
C TYR A 184 -5.39 -5.50 8.51
N GLN A 185 -4.72 -4.35 8.68
CA GLN A 185 -5.02 -3.40 9.74
C GLN A 185 -6.47 -2.91 9.67
N CYS A 186 -6.96 -2.59 8.47
CA CYS A 186 -8.35 -2.18 8.25
C CYS A 186 -9.33 -3.29 8.67
N LEU A 187 -9.11 -4.53 8.24
CA LEU A 187 -9.98 -5.66 8.59
C LEU A 187 -9.96 -5.98 10.08
N ALA A 188 -8.79 -5.92 10.73
CA ALA A 188 -8.66 -6.17 12.16
C ALA A 188 -9.45 -5.18 13.02
N ASN A 189 -9.60 -3.94 12.56
CA ASN A 189 -10.34 -2.87 13.24
C ASN A 189 -11.79 -2.71 12.74
N SER A 190 -12.29 -3.62 11.87
CA SER A 190 -13.61 -3.50 11.25
C SER A 190 -14.64 -4.44 11.90
N GLU A 191 -15.63 -3.87 12.58
CA GLU A 191 -16.78 -4.64 13.07
C GLU A 191 -17.57 -5.30 11.93
N ASP A 192 -17.70 -4.59 10.79
CA ASP A 192 -18.38 -5.07 9.60
C ASP A 192 -17.72 -6.32 9.01
N PHE A 193 -16.39 -6.41 9.09
CA PHE A 193 -15.66 -7.60 8.67
C PHE A 193 -15.98 -8.79 9.58
N PHE A 194 -16.24 -8.60 10.87
CA PHE A 194 -16.60 -9.69 11.77
C PHE A 194 -18.12 -9.89 11.89
N ARG A 195 -18.94 -9.11 11.18
CA ARG A 195 -20.39 -9.24 11.27
C ARG A 195 -20.88 -10.66 10.92
N GLY A 196 -21.64 -11.27 11.83
CA GLY A 196 -22.26 -12.58 11.65
C GLY A 196 -21.39 -13.79 12.03
N ILE A 197 -20.19 -13.57 12.58
CA ILE A 197 -19.40 -14.63 13.22
C ILE A 197 -19.64 -14.76 14.72
#